data_AF-A0A2I1HX64-F1
#
_entry.id   AF-A0A2I1HX64-F1
#
_cell.length_a   1.000
_cell.length_b   1.000
_cell.length_c   1.000
_cell.angle_alpha   90.00
_cell.angle_beta   90.00
_cell.angle_gamma   90.00
#
_symmetry.space_group_name_H-M   'P 1'
#
loop_
_entity.id
_entity.type
_entity.pdbx_description
1 polymer ?
#
loop_
_entity_poly.entity_id
_entity_poly.type
_entity_poly.pdbx_seq_one_letter_code
_entity_poly.pdbx_strand_id
1 'polypeptide(L)'
;MIYQKIEVYCNLYKTRARGETIKNQTNKKIIEYSSSSKFKTQDISIFIKTGKRIEKLISLSNREWGIIDAFPNLDINFFKSTTSNAAYEVWLKLIETGLIMTKEEGQTIYNYKKIEENYLREYKLQRIYKSIQASDHDDT
;
A
#
# COMPACT_ATOMS: atom_id res chain seq x y z
N MET A 1 8.66 -1.22 5.47
CA MET A 1 9.70 -0.55 6.29
C MET A 1 10.52 0.44 5.47
N ILE A 2 11.18 0.04 4.37
CA ILE A 2 12.04 0.93 3.56
C ILE A 2 11.26 2.09 2.92
N TYR A 3 10.12 1.82 2.26
CA TYR A 3 9.27 2.87 1.66
C TYR A 3 8.90 3.96 2.68
N GLN A 4 8.52 3.57 3.89
CA GLN A 4 8.13 4.50 4.96
C GLN A 4 9.30 5.33 5.48
N LYS A 5 10.51 4.76 5.53
CA LYS A 5 11.72 5.52 5.88
C LYS A 5 12.03 6.58 4.82
N ILE A 6 11.92 6.23 3.54
CA ILE A 6 12.10 7.20 2.43
C ILE A 6 11.00 8.27 2.49
N GLU A 7 9.77 7.88 2.82
CA GLU A 7 8.66 8.83 3.00
C GLU A 7 8.94 9.85 4.11
N VAL A 8 9.42 9.39 5.27
CA VAL A 8 9.83 10.28 6.37
C VAL A 8 10.99 11.17 5.92
N TYR A 9 12.02 10.60 5.27
CA TYR A 9 13.14 11.38 4.76
C TYR A 9 12.68 12.49 3.81
N CYS A 10 11.79 12.18 2.85
CA CYS A 10 11.20 13.17 1.95
C CYS A 10 10.44 14.25 2.72
N ASN A 11 9.65 13.86 3.73
CA ASN A 11 8.86 14.82 4.52
C ASN A 11 9.73 15.76 5.37
N LEU A 12 10.87 15.29 5.89
CA LEU A 12 11.74 16.07 6.78
C LEU A 12 12.79 16.90 6.05
N TYR A 13 13.40 16.33 5.00
CA TYR A 13 14.62 16.88 4.41
C TYR A 13 14.45 17.33 2.95
N LYS A 14 13.23 17.26 2.38
CA LYS A 14 12.97 17.72 1.00
C LYS A 14 11.85 18.75 0.94
N THR A 15 12.15 19.89 0.32
CA THR A 15 11.14 20.89 -0.05
C THR A 15 10.22 20.30 -1.12
N ARG A 16 8.90 20.54 -0.98
CA ARG A 16 7.89 20.07 -1.95
C ARG A 16 7.53 21.18 -2.92
N ALA A 17 7.49 20.86 -4.21
CA ALA A 17 6.90 21.75 -5.21
C ALA A 17 5.38 21.89 -5.00
N ARG A 18 4.80 23.02 -5.43
CA ARG A 18 3.34 23.23 -5.32
C ARG A 18 2.59 22.14 -6.10
N GLY A 19 1.64 21.47 -5.44
CA GLY A 19 0.86 20.37 -6.01
C GLY A 19 1.53 18.98 -5.90
N GLU A 20 2.75 18.89 -5.37
CA GLU A 20 3.41 17.61 -5.15
C GLU A 20 3.07 17.01 -3.77
N THR A 21 2.57 15.77 -3.77
CA THR A 21 2.35 15.02 -2.53
C THR A 21 3.66 14.34 -2.07
N ILE A 22 3.80 14.11 -0.76
CA ILE A 22 4.95 13.37 -0.19
C ILE A 22 5.09 12.00 -0.86
N LYS A 23 3.95 11.34 -1.13
CA LYS A 23 3.90 10.06 -1.82
C LYS A 23 4.52 10.14 -3.23
N ASN A 24 4.16 11.15 -4.01
CA ASN A 24 4.72 11.34 -5.35
C ASN A 24 6.22 11.61 -5.29
N GLN A 25 6.66 12.45 -4.35
CA GLN A 25 8.08 12.73 -4.13
C GLN A 25 8.86 11.47 -3.71
N THR A 26 8.28 10.65 -2.82
CA THR A 26 8.86 9.37 -2.39
C THR A 26 9.03 8.42 -3.57
N ASN A 27 8.01 8.29 -4.42
CA ASN A 27 8.08 7.45 -5.62
C ASN A 27 9.16 7.94 -6.60
N LYS A 28 9.24 9.26 -6.85
CA LYS A 28 10.32 9.83 -7.66
C LYS A 28 11.69 9.48 -7.08
N LYS A 29 11.84 9.60 -5.77
CA LYS A 29 13.11 9.32 -5.09
C LYS A 29 13.52 7.85 -5.22
N ILE A 30 12.57 6.93 -5.11
CA ILE A 30 12.81 5.49 -5.35
C ILE A 30 13.31 5.24 -6.78
N ILE A 31 12.70 5.88 -7.77
CA ILE A 31 13.09 5.75 -9.18
C ILE A 31 14.50 6.31 -9.40
N GLU A 32 14.77 7.51 -8.88
CA GLU A 32 16.11 8.13 -8.91
C GLU A 32 17.17 7.18 -8.37
N TYR A 33 16.96 6.60 -7.18
CA TYR A 33 17.92 5.66 -6.58
C TYR A 33 18.05 4.35 -7.36
N SER A 34 16.97 3.87 -7.98
CA SER A 34 17.01 2.64 -8.78
C SER A 34 17.84 2.77 -10.06
N SER A 35 18.24 4.00 -10.44
CA SER A 35 18.94 4.32 -11.70
C SER A 35 18.21 3.77 -12.95
N SER A 36 16.94 3.42 -12.81
CA SER A 36 16.14 2.77 -13.84
C SER A 36 15.20 3.80 -14.45
N SER A 37 15.49 4.22 -15.68
CA SER A 37 14.56 5.00 -16.50
C SER A 37 13.37 4.17 -17.01
N LYS A 38 13.35 2.85 -16.72
CA LYS A 38 12.33 1.93 -17.22
C LYS A 38 10.99 2.04 -16.47
N PHE A 39 11.00 2.55 -15.24
CA PHE A 39 9.80 2.61 -14.40
C PHE A 39 9.34 4.06 -14.21
N LYS A 40 8.04 4.27 -14.37
CA LYS A 40 7.36 5.53 -14.05
C LYS A 40 6.85 5.50 -12.61
N THR A 41 6.59 6.67 -12.04
CA THR A 41 5.99 6.80 -10.69
C THR A 41 4.63 6.11 -10.57
N GLN A 42 3.89 6.03 -11.68
CA GLN A 42 2.64 5.29 -11.78
C GLN A 42 2.83 3.79 -11.56
N ASP A 43 3.93 3.22 -12.07
CA ASP A 43 4.22 1.78 -11.98
C ASP A 43 4.46 1.37 -10.53
N ILE A 44 5.19 2.20 -9.76
CA ILE A 44 5.37 1.97 -8.31
C ILE A 44 4.02 1.95 -7.60
N SER A 45 3.12 2.87 -7.94
CA SER A 45 1.79 2.92 -7.33
C SER A 45 0.97 1.68 -7.67
N ILE A 46 1.08 1.16 -8.89
CA ILE A 46 0.46 -0.09 -9.33
C ILE A 46 1.06 -1.26 -8.55
N PHE A 47 2.39 -1.38 -8.46
CA PHE A 47 3.04 -2.47 -7.73
C PHE A 47 2.66 -2.51 -6.25
N ILE A 48 2.64 -1.36 -5.57
CA ILE A 48 2.21 -1.27 -4.17
C ILE A 48 0.74 -1.70 -4.04
N LYS A 49 -0.14 -1.26 -4.94
CA LYS A 49 -1.56 -1.64 -4.93
C LYS A 49 -1.73 -3.15 -5.16
N THR A 50 -1.05 -3.70 -6.16
CA THR A 50 -1.06 -5.13 -6.52
C THR A 50 -0.56 -5.98 -5.36
N GLY A 51 0.58 -5.62 -4.75
CA GLY A 51 1.13 -6.33 -3.60
C GLY A 51 0.16 -6.35 -2.42
N LYS A 52 -0.42 -5.20 -2.06
CA LYS A 52 -1.44 -5.12 -1.00
C LYS A 52 -2.66 -6.01 -1.26
N ARG A 53 -3.09 -6.11 -2.51
CA ARG A 53 -4.24 -6.95 -2.88
C ARG A 53 -3.92 -8.43 -2.71
N ILE A 54 -2.77 -8.86 -3.21
CA ILE A 54 -2.28 -10.24 -3.07
C ILE A 54 -2.13 -10.59 -1.58
N GLU A 55 -1.52 -9.72 -0.79
CA GLU A 55 -1.37 -9.90 0.66
C GLU A 55 -2.72 -10.08 1.36
N LYS A 56 -3.74 -9.28 1.00
CA LYS A 56 -5.09 -9.43 1.54
C LYS A 56 -5.72 -10.79 1.19
N LEU A 57 -5.57 -11.26 -0.04
CA LEU A 57 -6.10 -12.57 -0.43
C LEU A 57 -5.42 -13.70 0.35
N ILE A 58 -4.09 -13.68 0.40
CA ILE A 58 -3.27 -14.67 1.13
C ILE A 58 -3.58 -14.64 2.64
N SER A 59 -3.97 -13.49 3.19
CA SER A 59 -4.37 -13.40 4.60
C SER A 59 -5.66 -14.17 4.92
N LEU A 60 -6.51 -14.45 3.93
CA LEU A 60 -7.72 -15.26 4.11
C LEU A 60 -7.40 -16.76 4.26
N SER A 61 -6.29 -17.22 3.70
CA SER A 61 -5.85 -18.63 3.72
C SER A 61 -4.79 -18.92 4.78
N ASN A 62 -4.75 -18.15 5.87
CA ASN A 62 -3.69 -18.26 6.89
C ASN A 62 -2.27 -18.21 6.28
N ARG A 63 -2.10 -17.39 5.25
CA ARG A 63 -0.86 -17.20 4.50
C ARG A 63 -0.42 -18.35 3.59
N GLU A 64 -1.32 -19.29 3.31
CA GLU A 64 -1.08 -20.34 2.32
C GLU A 64 -1.22 -19.79 0.90
N TRP A 65 -0.14 -19.87 0.12
CA TRP A 65 -0.08 -19.35 -1.25
C TRP A 65 -0.98 -20.09 -2.23
N GLY A 66 -1.32 -21.35 -1.93
CA GLY A 66 -2.19 -22.19 -2.75
C GLY A 66 -3.59 -21.61 -2.99
N ILE A 67 -4.03 -20.61 -2.21
CA ILE A 67 -5.28 -19.88 -2.50
C ILE A 67 -5.25 -19.17 -3.86
N ILE A 68 -4.07 -18.79 -4.36
CA ILE A 68 -3.94 -18.19 -5.69
C ILE A 68 -4.23 -19.26 -6.76
N ASP A 69 -3.65 -20.44 -6.59
CA ASP A 69 -3.80 -21.56 -7.53
C ASP A 69 -5.21 -22.18 -7.49
N ALA A 70 -5.95 -21.98 -6.40
CA ALA A 70 -7.34 -22.41 -6.26
C ALA A 70 -8.29 -21.72 -7.26
N PHE A 71 -7.88 -20.59 -7.84
CA PHE A 71 -8.67 -19.86 -8.84
C PHE A 71 -7.92 -19.85 -10.19
N PRO A 72 -8.17 -20.84 -11.07
CA PRO A 72 -7.43 -20.95 -12.35
C PRO A 72 -7.63 -19.76 -13.28
N ASN A 73 -8.70 -18.97 -13.08
CA ASN A 73 -8.99 -17.76 -13.86
C ASN A 73 -8.43 -16.48 -13.20
N LEU A 74 -7.76 -16.58 -12.06
CA LEU A 74 -7.22 -15.44 -11.31
C LEU A 74 -5.86 -15.03 -11.88
N ASP A 75 -5.88 -14.19 -12.91
CA ASP A 75 -4.68 -13.67 -13.54
C ASP A 75 -4.06 -12.48 -12.76
N ILE A 76 -2.76 -12.25 -12.92
CA ILE A 76 -2.04 -11.13 -12.32
C ILE A 76 -2.68 -9.76 -12.68
N ASN A 77 -3.30 -9.65 -13.84
CA ASN A 77 -3.99 -8.43 -14.26
C ASN A 77 -5.23 -8.13 -13.40
N PHE A 78 -5.84 -9.13 -12.77
CA PHE A 78 -6.91 -8.90 -11.80
C PHE A 78 -6.42 -8.02 -10.64
N PHE A 79 -5.24 -8.31 -10.10
CA PHE A 79 -4.67 -7.50 -9.02
C PHE A 79 -4.19 -6.13 -9.50
N LYS A 80 -3.69 -6.03 -10.74
CA LYS A 80 -3.28 -4.76 -11.37
C LYS A 80 -4.48 -3.91 -11.82
N SER A 81 -5.66 -4.49 -11.94
CA SER A 81 -6.84 -3.88 -12.54
C SER A 81 -7.23 -2.53 -11.93
N THR A 82 -7.91 -1.73 -12.74
CA THR A 82 -8.57 -0.48 -12.35
C THR A 82 -9.81 -0.70 -11.49
N THR A 83 -10.19 -1.94 -11.21
CA THR A 83 -11.25 -2.27 -10.25
C THR A 83 -11.09 -1.43 -8.99
N SER A 84 -12.20 -0.88 -8.50
CA SER A 84 -12.19 -0.04 -7.31
C SER A 84 -11.77 -0.86 -6.09
N ASN A 85 -11.23 -0.19 -5.06
CA ASN A 85 -10.88 -0.90 -3.83
C ASN A 85 -12.13 -1.49 -3.15
N ALA A 86 -13.27 -0.77 -3.17
CA ALA A 86 -14.53 -1.28 -2.64
C ALA A 86 -14.99 -2.56 -3.35
N ALA A 87 -14.94 -2.61 -4.69
CA ALA A 87 -15.30 -3.81 -5.44
C ALA A 87 -14.34 -4.98 -5.15
N TYR A 88 -13.06 -4.68 -4.91
CA TYR A 88 -12.11 -5.70 -4.46
C TYR A 88 -12.44 -6.23 -3.06
N GLU A 89 -12.88 -5.39 -2.13
CA GLU A 89 -13.32 -5.83 -0.80
C GLU A 89 -14.60 -6.70 -0.88
N VAL A 90 -15.53 -6.38 -1.80
CA VAL A 90 -16.70 -7.25 -2.06
C VAL A 90 -16.26 -8.63 -2.54
N TRP A 91 -15.35 -8.66 -3.52
CA TRP A 91 -14.82 -9.91 -4.03
C TRP A 91 -14.10 -10.73 -2.94
N LEU A 92 -13.26 -10.08 -2.12
CA LEU A 92 -12.59 -10.77 -1.01
C LEU A 92 -13.59 -11.38 -0.02
N LYS A 93 -14.65 -10.66 0.32
CA LYS A 93 -15.68 -11.18 1.23
C LYS A 93 -16.46 -12.33 0.62
N LEU A 94 -16.74 -12.29 -0.69
CA LEU A 94 -17.32 -13.43 -1.39
C LEU A 94 -16.43 -14.67 -1.29
N ILE A 95 -15.11 -14.52 -1.43
CA ILE A 95 -14.17 -15.64 -1.25
C ILE A 95 -14.15 -16.14 0.20
N GLU A 96 -14.19 -15.23 1.17
CA GLU A 96 -14.12 -15.56 2.60
C GLU A 96 -15.40 -16.23 3.13
N THR A 97 -16.58 -15.77 2.70
CA THR A 97 -17.87 -16.16 3.30
C THR A 97 -18.80 -16.91 2.36
N GLY A 98 -18.53 -16.90 1.05
CA GLY A 98 -19.45 -17.39 0.03
C GLY A 98 -20.67 -16.50 -0.23
N LEU A 99 -20.78 -15.35 0.45
CA LEU A 99 -21.93 -14.45 0.35
C LEU A 99 -21.65 -13.26 -0.56
N ILE A 100 -22.63 -12.93 -1.39
CA ILE A 100 -22.58 -11.73 -2.24
C ILE A 100 -23.01 -10.53 -1.40
N MET A 101 -22.14 -9.52 -1.32
CA MET A 101 -22.46 -8.24 -0.71
C MET A 101 -22.80 -7.19 -1.76
N THR A 102 -23.53 -6.17 -1.31
CA THR A 102 -23.84 -4.97 -2.09
C THR A 102 -22.60 -4.08 -2.26
N LYS A 103 -22.71 -3.13 -3.18
CA LYS A 103 -21.65 -2.14 -3.44
C LYS A 103 -21.46 -1.20 -2.25
N GLU A 104 -22.55 -0.85 -1.56
CA GLU A 104 -22.59 0.05 -0.41
C GLU A 104 -21.89 -0.58 0.80
N GLU A 105 -22.10 -1.87 1.04
CA GLU A 105 -21.39 -2.63 2.07
C GLU A 105 -19.90 -2.71 1.76
N GLY A 106 -19.54 -3.00 0.50
CA GLY A 106 -18.14 -2.96 0.05
C GLY A 106 -17.46 -1.61 0.27
N GLN A 107 -18.19 -0.52 -0.01
CA GLN A 107 -17.70 0.84 0.22
C GLN A 107 -17.50 1.13 1.71
N THR A 108 -18.41 0.65 2.56
CA THR A 108 -18.32 0.78 4.02
C THR A 108 -17.09 0.05 4.57
N ILE A 109 -16.87 -1.19 4.15
CA ILE A 109 -15.68 -1.98 4.53
C ILE A 109 -14.40 -1.28 4.11
N TYR A 110 -14.34 -0.81 2.86
CA TYR A 110 -13.18 -0.08 2.36
C TYR A 110 -12.90 1.19 3.17
N ASN A 111 -13.93 1.97 3.49
CA ASN A 111 -13.78 3.20 4.26
C ASN A 111 -13.24 2.91 5.67
N TYR A 112 -13.78 1.90 6.35
CA TYR A 112 -13.30 1.48 7.66
C TYR A 112 -11.82 1.06 7.62
N LYS A 113 -11.46 0.16 6.69
CA LYS A 113 -10.07 -0.29 6.50
C LYS A 113 -9.14 0.86 6.14
N LYS A 114 -9.61 1.85 5.36
CA LYS A 114 -8.81 3.04 5.01
C LYS A 114 -8.51 3.90 6.24
N ILE A 115 -9.47 4.06 7.15
CA ILE A 115 -9.26 4.79 8.41
C ILE A 115 -8.22 4.07 9.26
N GLU A 116 -8.36 2.75 9.42
CA GLU A 116 -7.41 1.92 10.16
C GLU A 116 -5.99 1.95 9.56
N GLU A 117 -5.87 1.80 8.23
CA GLU A 117 -4.59 1.89 7.53
C GLU A 117 -3.92 3.26 7.72
N ASN A 118 -4.70 4.34 7.75
CA ASN A 118 -4.19 5.69 7.98
C ASN A 118 -3.69 5.84 9.42
N TYR A 119 -4.45 5.38 10.41
CA TYR A 119 -4.03 5.41 11.81
C TYR A 119 -2.74 4.61 12.04
N LEU A 120 -2.67 3.39 11.50
CA LEU A 120 -1.47 2.55 11.60
C LEU A 120 -0.26 3.19 10.90
N ARG A 121 -0.47 3.84 9.76
CA ARG A 121 0.58 4.58 9.06
C ARG A 121 1.09 5.73 9.91
N GLU A 122 0.21 6.54 10.47
CA GLU A 122 0.57 7.65 11.35
C GLU A 122 1.39 7.17 12.55
N TYR A 123 0.92 6.13 13.24
CA TYR A 123 1.66 5.52 14.35
C TYR A 123 3.06 5.04 13.94
N LYS A 124 3.20 4.37 12.79
CA LYS A 124 4.50 3.92 12.26
C LYS A 124 5.41 5.10 11.94
N LEU A 125 4.89 6.16 11.34
CA LEU A 125 5.66 7.36 11.01
C LEU A 125 6.15 8.07 12.29
N GLN A 126 5.29 8.22 13.30
CA GLN A 126 5.67 8.79 14.60
C GLN A 126 6.79 7.99 15.28
N ARG A 127 6.74 6.65 15.23
CA ARG A 127 7.82 5.81 15.77
C ARG A 127 9.14 6.00 15.02
N ILE A 128 9.11 6.05 13.69
CA ILE A 128 10.31 6.30 12.89
C ILE A 128 10.88 7.69 13.22
N TYR A 129 10.03 8.71 13.33
CA TYR A 129 10.45 10.06 13.68
C TYR A 129 11.18 10.11 15.03
N LYS A 130 10.59 9.50 16.07
CA LYS A 130 11.21 9.42 17.40
C LYS A 130 12.56 8.68 17.37
N SER A 131 12.68 7.60 16.59
CA SER A 131 13.95 6.87 16.49
C SER A 131 15.07 7.67 15.84
N ILE A 132 14.76 8.56 14.88
CA ILE A 132 15.75 9.42 14.22
C ILE A 132 16.19 10.54 15.17
N GLN A 133 15.25 11.16 15.90
CA GLN A 133 15.59 12.19 16.89
C GLN A 133 16.45 11.65 18.05
N ALA A 134 16.27 10.38 18.42
CA ALA A 134 17.10 9.75 19.45
C ALA A 134 18.52 9.47 18.96
N SER A 135 18.71 9.06 17.69
CA SER A 135 20.05 8.84 17.12
C SER A 135 20.84 10.14 16.92
N ASP A 136 20.16 11.24 16.58
CA ASP A 136 20.82 12.54 16.41
C ASP A 136 21.30 13.14 17.76
N HIS A 137 20.83 12.60 18.90
CA HIS A 137 21.21 13.04 20.25
C HIS A 137 22.38 12.26 20.87
N ASP A 138 22.72 11.07 20.37
CA ASP A 138 23.86 10.27 20.86
C ASP A 138 25.19 10.65 20.17
N ASP A 139 25.15 11.50 19.13
CA ASP A 139 26.31 11.98 18.36
C ASP A 139 26.80 13.40 18.77
N THR A 140 26.29 13.95 19.88
CA THR A 140 26.71 15.25 20.48
C THR A 140 27.15 15.11 21.92
#